data_AF-A0A350HY81-F1
#
_entry.id   AF-A0A350HY81-F1
#
_cell.length_a   1.000
_cell.length_b   1.000
_cell.length_c   1.000
_cell.angle_alpha   90.00
_cell.angle_beta   90.00
_cell.angle_gamma   90.00
#
_symmetry.space_group_name_H-M   'P 1'
#
loop_
_entity.id
_entity.type
_entity.pdbx_description
1 polymer ?
#
loop_
_entity_poly.entity_id
_entity_poly.type
_entity_poly.pdbx_seq_one_letter_code
_entity_poly.pdbx_strand_id
1 'polypeptide(L)' 'QGRDYYAFRRGNWKLVQNSPFTPYELYNIEKDPRETTDLSKDNPGIHRMLVRDLMDHIQEAGRVDWQKP' A
#
# COMPACT_ATOMS: atom_id res chain seq x y z
N GLN A 1 -5.38 20.88 0.18
CA GLN A 1 -4.42 19.80 0.52
C GLN A 1 -4.77 18.64 -0.41
N GLY A 2 -3.99 18.40 -1.47
CA GLY A 2 -4.13 17.16 -2.26
C GLY A 2 -3.82 16.00 -1.32
N ARG A 3 -4.73 15.03 -1.24
CA ARG A 3 -4.66 13.93 -0.28
C ARG A 3 -4.58 12.66 -1.12
N ASP A 4 -3.42 12.02 -1.07
CA ASP A 4 -3.10 10.90 -1.94
C ASP A 4 -3.70 9.60 -1.40
N TYR A 5 -4.07 8.74 -2.33
CA TYR A 5 -4.50 7.36 -2.09
C TYR A 5 -3.37 6.44 -2.51
N TYR A 6 -3.02 5.47 -1.68
CA TYR A 6 -1.97 4.51 -2.00
C TYR A 6 -2.53 3.10 -2.11
N ALA A 7 -2.06 2.37 -3.11
CA ALA A 7 -2.30 0.94 -3.24
C ALA A 7 -1.01 0.24 -3.71
N PHE A 8 -0.67 -0.87 -3.08
CA PHE A 8 0.49 -1.69 -3.43
C PHE A 8 0.10 -3.16 -3.44
N ARG A 9 0.54 -3.92 -4.45
CA ARG A 9 0.21 -5.34 -4.58
C ARG A 9 1.46 -6.16 -4.82
N ARG A 10 1.61 -7.25 -4.05
CA ARG A 10 2.66 -8.25 -4.23
C ARG A 10 2.06 -9.65 -4.15
N GLY A 11 1.98 -10.33 -5.29
CA GLY A 11 1.29 -11.62 -5.39
C GLY A 11 -0.19 -11.50 -4.99
N ASN A 12 -0.60 -12.31 -4.01
CA ASN A 12 -1.97 -12.37 -3.51
C ASN A 12 -2.27 -11.31 -2.45
N TRP A 13 -1.27 -10.58 -1.97
CA TRP A 13 -1.43 -9.57 -0.93
C TRP A 13 -1.53 -8.16 -1.52
N LYS A 14 -2.46 -7.37 -1.00
CA LYS A 14 -2.66 -5.98 -1.37
C LYS A 14 -2.72 -5.10 -0.12
N LEU A 15 -1.95 -4.02 -0.15
CA LEU A 15 -1.96 -2.94 0.83
C LEU A 15 -2.74 -1.76 0.25
N VAL A 16 -3.65 -1.17 1.01
CA VAL A 16 -4.47 -0.03 0.57
C VAL A 16 -4.50 1.05 1.66
N GLN A 17 -4.49 2.31 1.25
CA GLN A 17 -4.78 3.46 2.09
C GLN A 17 -5.82 4.33 1.39
N ASN A 18 -7.06 4.25 1.87
CA ASN A 18 -8.22 4.97 1.34
C ASN A 18 -8.31 6.43 1.81
N SER A 19 -7.40 6.88 2.67
CA SER A 19 -7.30 8.26 3.13
C SER A 19 -5.95 8.46 3.79
N PRO A 20 -5.32 9.65 3.67
CA PRO A 20 -4.03 9.89 4.33
C PRO A 20 -4.13 9.91 5.87
N PHE A 21 -5.33 9.89 6.45
CA PHE A 21 -5.52 9.80 7.92
C PHE A 21 -5.90 8.40 8.38
N THR A 22 -6.07 7.45 7.46
CA THR A 22 -6.34 6.06 7.82
C THR A 22 -5.05 5.26 7.78
N PRO A 23 -4.87 4.30 8.70
CA PRO A 23 -3.78 3.34 8.60
C PRO A 23 -3.89 2.53 7.29
N TYR A 24 -2.77 1.91 6.89
CA TYR A 24 -2.81 0.97 5.78
C TYR A 24 -3.57 -0.29 6.16
N GLU A 25 -4.52 -0.67 5.32
CA GLU A 25 -5.29 -1.91 5.39
C GLU A 25 -4.61 -2.99 4.55
N LEU A 26 -4.73 -4.25 4.95
CA LEU A 26 -4.12 -5.39 4.27
C LEU A 26 -5.19 -6.41 3.86
N TYR A 27 -5.19 -6.79 2.59
CA TYR A 27 -6.12 -7.76 2.05
C TYR A 27 -5.40 -8.90 1.33
N ASN A 28 -6.00 -10.08 1.36
CA ASN A 28 -5.61 -11.20 0.51
C ASN A 28 -6.60 -11.30 -0.66
N ILE A 29 -6.20 -10.86 -1.85
CA ILE A 29 -7.08 -10.73 -3.03
C ILE A 29 -7.50 -12.09 -3.60
N GLU A 30 -6.74 -13.15 -3.33
CA GLU A 30 -7.13 -14.51 -3.72
C GLU A 30 -8.31 -15.02 -2.89
N LYS A 31 -8.30 -14.74 -1.58
CA LYS A 31 -9.34 -15.19 -0.64
C LYS A 31 -10.49 -14.20 -0.49
N ASP A 32 -10.21 -12.93 -0.64
CA ASP A 32 -11.14 -11.81 -0.47
C ASP A 32 -10.97 -10.79 -1.62
N PRO A 33 -11.44 -11.13 -2.84
CA PRO A 33 -11.34 -10.24 -4.00
C PRO A 33 -12.10 -8.91 -3.84
N ARG A 34 -13.00 -8.83 -2.85
CA ARG A 34 -13.82 -7.66 -2.56
C ARG A 34 -13.28 -6.80 -1.42
N GLU A 35 -12.11 -7.12 -0.88
CA GLU A 35 -11.41 -6.29 0.12
C GLU A 35 -12.30 -5.95 1.32
N THR A 36 -13.00 -6.96 1.84
CA THR A 36 -13.99 -6.85 2.92
C THR A 36 -13.42 -7.07 4.31
N THR A 37 -12.31 -7.81 4.42
CA THR A 37 -11.71 -8.20 5.70
C THR A 37 -10.28 -7.68 5.81
N ASP A 38 -10.06 -6.68 6.67
CA ASP A 38 -8.71 -6.18 6.96
C ASP A 38 -7.92 -7.20 7.80
N LEU A 39 -6.82 -7.68 7.24
CA LEU A 39 -5.90 -8.65 7.83
C LEU A 39 -4.62 -7.99 8.40
N SER A 40 -4.57 -6.65 8.49
CA SER A 40 -3.39 -5.90 8.94
C SER A 40 -2.91 -6.32 10.33
N LYS A 41 -3.86 -6.54 11.26
CA LYS A 41 -3.59 -6.97 12.63
C LYS A 41 -3.25 -8.46 12.74
N ASP A 42 -3.86 -9.28 11.90
CA ASP A 42 -3.67 -10.73 11.91
C ASP A 42 -2.35 -11.15 11.24
N ASN A 43 -1.85 -10.33 10.31
CA ASN A 43 -0.64 -10.62 9.53
C ASN A 43 0.38 -9.44 9.59
N PRO A 44 0.86 -9.05 10.79
CA PRO A 44 1.69 -7.85 10.97
C PRO A 44 3.08 -7.96 10.31
N GLY A 45 3.57 -9.18 10.04
CA GLY A 45 4.80 -9.39 9.28
C GLY A 45 4.64 -9.01 7.80
N ILE A 46 3.54 -9.46 7.18
CA ILE A 46 3.22 -9.19 5.77
C ILE A 46 2.87 -7.71 5.59
N HIS A 47 2.10 -7.15 6.52
CA HIS A 47 1.77 -5.72 6.55
C HIS A 47 3.03 -4.84 6.52
N ARG A 48 3.96 -5.06 7.46
CA ARG A 48 5.21 -4.29 7.53
C ARG A 48 6.09 -4.46 6.30
N MET A 49 6.14 -5.67 5.73
CA MET A 49 6.89 -5.93 4.50
C MET A 49 6.35 -5.10 3.34
N LEU A 50 5.03 -5.12 3.11
CA LEU A 50 4.39 -4.38 2.02
C LEU A 50 4.49 -2.86 2.21
N VAL A 51 4.37 -2.37 3.46
CA VAL A 51 4.57 -0.95 3.76
C VAL A 51 5.99 -0.54 3.40
N ARG A 52 7.00 -1.34 3.76
CA ARG A 52 8.39 -1.06 3.39
C ARG A 52 8.59 -1.05 1.87
N ASP A 53 8.09 -2.08 1.18
CA ASP A 53 8.19 -2.17 -0.28
C ASP A 53 7.53 -0.97 -0.99
N LEU A 54 6.40 -0.46 -0.47
CA LEU A 54 5.76 0.75 -0.97
C LEU A 54 6.64 2.00 -0.77
N MET A 55 7.23 2.16 0.42
CA MET A 55 8.10 3.31 0.71
C MET A 55 9.34 3.31 -0.16
N ASP A 56 9.95 2.14 -0.38
CA ASP A 56 11.09 1.97 -1.28
C ASP A 56 10.72 2.39 -2.71
N HIS A 57 9.53 1.97 -3.19
CA HIS A 57 9.02 2.36 -4.51
C HIS A 57 8.79 3.88 -4.64
N ILE A 58 8.19 4.51 -3.63
CA ILE A 58 7.97 5.97 -3.61
C ILE A 58 9.31 6.71 -3.66
N GLN A 59 10.29 6.25 -2.88
CA GLN A 59 11.62 6.86 -2.86
C GLN A 59 12.33 6.73 -4.21
N GLU A 60 12.20 5.58 -4.86
CA GLU A 60 12.75 5.35 -6.20
C GLU A 60 12.06 6.24 -7.25
N ALA A 61 10.73 6.30 -7.24
CA ALA A 61 9.96 7.13 -8.15
C ALA A 61 10.27 8.62 -7.99
N GLY A 62 10.50 9.08 -6.75
CA GLY A 62 10.89 10.46 -6.45
C GLY A 62 12.26 10.88 -7.00
N ARG A 63 13.11 9.94 -7.44
CA ARG A 63 14.38 10.25 -8.12
C ARG A 63 14.21 10.60 -9.59
N VAL A 64 13.03 10.37 -10.16
CA VAL A 64 12.73 10.69 -11.55
C VAL A 64 12.22 12.14 -11.61
N ASP A 65 13.01 13.03 -12.21
CA ASP A 65 12.61 14.41 -12.50
C ASP A 65 11.53 14.44 -13.58
N TRP A 66 10.28 14.25 -13.15
CA TRP A 66 9.12 14.24 -14.03
C TRP A 66 8.75 15.64 -14.55
N GLN A 67 9.26 16.70 -13.89
CA GLN A 67 9.17 18.07 -14.36
C GLN A 67 10.57 18.55 -14.74
N LYS A 68 10.81 18.83 -16.03
CA LYS A 68 12.04 19.48 -16.48
C LYS A 68 12.07 20.93 -15.96
N PRO A 69 13.24 21.45 -15.55
CA PRO A 69 13.38 22.84 -15.12
C PRO A 69 12.99 23.85 -16.21
#